data_AF-A0A366ZML2-F1
#
_entry.id   AF-A0A366ZML2-F1
#
_cell.length_a   1.000
_cell.length_b   1.000
_cell.length_c   1.000
_cell.angle_alpha   90.00
_cell.angle_beta   90.00
_cell.angle_gamma   90.00
#
_symmetry.space_group_name_H-M   'P 1'
#
loop_
_entity.id
_entity.type
_entity.pdbx_description
1 polymer ?
#
loop_
_entity_poly.entity_id
_entity_poly.type
_entity_poly.pdbx_seq_one_letter_code
_entity_poly.pdbx_strand_id
1 'polypeptide(L)'
;MTDEDAASARSVVAWRRTGLVLGWGAVAAAGAGVLSRLPPREDPWPAATILLLAAVVAGLLAPVFLRRAWSVPGVSDDPAVVRARAWSETAIAVYCVGVVFRFIGQELLGADGAWVDVVRALLGTALAVSYVGMLVLATPWRPAPAAQL
;
A
#
# COMPACT_ATOMS: atom_id res chain seq x y z
N MET A 1 -23.41 23.92 10.90
CA MET A 1 -22.06 23.33 11.04
C MET A 1 -21.74 23.31 12.52
N THR A 2 -21.84 22.14 13.13
CA THR A 2 -21.46 21.98 14.54
C THR A 2 -19.93 21.90 14.64
N ASP A 3 -19.36 22.23 15.80
CA ASP A 3 -17.91 22.08 16.02
C ASP A 3 -17.44 20.62 15.83
N GLU A 4 -18.36 19.67 16.00
CA GLU A 4 -18.15 18.23 15.84
C GLU A 4 -17.95 17.82 14.37
N ASP A 5 -18.69 18.44 13.44
CA ASP A 5 -18.53 18.22 11.99
C ASP A 5 -17.16 18.72 11.50
N ALA A 6 -16.73 19.88 12.00
CA ALA A 6 -15.44 20.47 11.67
C ALA A 6 -14.27 19.66 12.25
N ALA A 7 -14.41 19.13 13.47
CA ALA A 7 -13.44 18.22 14.07
C ALA A 7 -13.32 16.89 13.29
N SER A 8 -14.46 16.34 12.87
CA SER A 8 -14.51 15.13 12.06
C SER A 8 -13.82 15.31 10.70
N ALA A 9 -14.09 16.40 9.99
CA ALA A 9 -13.43 16.70 8.72
C ALA A 9 -11.91 16.87 8.86
N ARG A 10 -11.43 17.56 9.91
CA ARG A 10 -9.99 17.69 10.21
C ARG A 10 -9.34 16.34 10.46
N SER A 11 -10.01 15.44 11.17
CA SER A 11 -9.50 14.10 11.43
C SER A 11 -9.36 13.29 10.12
N VAL A 12 -10.34 13.34 9.21
CA VAL A 12 -10.29 12.66 7.90
C VAL A 12 -9.10 13.12 7.07
N VAL A 13 -8.85 14.43 7.02
CA VAL A 13 -7.71 15.00 6.31
C VAL A 13 -6.38 14.53 6.92
N ALA A 14 -6.29 14.46 8.26
CA ALA A 14 -5.11 13.96 8.95
C ALA A 14 -4.86 12.47 8.66
N TRP A 15 -5.88 11.62 8.78
CA TRP A 15 -5.77 10.18 8.48
C TRP A 15 -5.34 9.94 7.03
N ARG A 16 -5.95 10.65 6.08
CA ARG A 16 -5.58 10.60 4.66
C ARG A 16 -4.12 11.01 4.45
N ARG A 17 -3.69 12.14 5.02
CA ARG A 17 -2.33 12.64 4.87
C ARG A 17 -1.31 11.63 5.40
N THR A 18 -1.55 11.08 6.59
CA THR A 18 -0.67 10.06 7.19
C THR A 18 -0.63 8.81 6.31
N GLY A 19 -1.77 8.33 5.84
CA GLY A 19 -1.85 7.18 4.93
C GLY A 19 -1.07 7.40 3.62
N LEU A 20 -1.18 8.57 3.00
CA LEU A 20 -0.43 8.92 1.79
C LEU A 20 1.07 9.08 2.02
N VAL A 21 1.48 9.72 3.13
CA VAL A 21 2.89 9.87 3.49
C VAL A 21 3.52 8.50 3.74
N LEU A 22 2.85 7.63 4.49
CA LEU A 22 3.30 6.25 4.71
C LEU A 22 3.36 5.46 3.39
N GLY A 23 2.34 5.61 2.53
CA GLY A 23 2.28 4.86 1.28
C GLY A 23 3.36 5.27 0.28
N TRP A 24 3.52 6.56 0.02
CA TRP A 24 4.60 7.06 -0.85
C TRP A 24 5.98 6.85 -0.21
N GLY A 25 6.09 6.95 1.11
CA GLY A 25 7.30 6.59 1.85
C GLY A 25 7.68 5.11 1.68
N ALA A 26 6.70 4.21 1.68
CA ALA A 26 6.91 2.79 1.40
C ALA A 26 7.43 2.55 -0.02
N VAL A 27 6.85 3.23 -1.02
CA VAL A 27 7.30 3.15 -2.42
C VAL A 27 8.74 3.66 -2.55
N ALA A 28 9.07 4.80 -1.93
CA ALA A 28 10.41 5.35 -1.95
C ALA A 28 11.43 4.43 -1.26
N ALA A 29 11.09 3.89 -0.08
CA ALA A 29 11.94 2.96 0.66
C ALA A 29 12.13 1.64 -0.10
N ALA A 30 11.08 1.10 -0.72
CA ALA A 30 11.19 -0.09 -1.58
C ALA A 30 12.08 0.18 -2.79
N GLY A 31 11.87 1.31 -3.47
CA GLY A 31 12.71 1.73 -4.60
C GLY A 31 14.18 1.88 -4.21
N ALA A 32 14.46 2.55 -3.09
CA ALA A 32 15.82 2.70 -2.57
C ALA A 32 16.44 1.34 -2.16
N GLY A 33 15.66 0.46 -1.54
CA GLY A 33 16.08 -0.90 -1.18
C GLY A 33 16.43 -1.76 -2.41
N VAL A 34 15.69 -1.60 -3.51
CA VAL A 34 15.98 -2.28 -4.79
C VAL A 34 17.21 -1.67 -5.47
N LEU A 35 17.27 -0.34 -5.58
CA LEU A 35 18.38 0.37 -6.23
C LEU A 35 19.71 0.19 -5.48
N SER A 36 19.68 0.03 -4.16
CA SER A 36 20.90 -0.22 -3.36
C SER A 36 21.51 -1.61 -3.61
N ARG A 37 20.77 -2.54 -4.22
CA ARG A 37 21.27 -3.86 -4.63
C ARG A 37 21.90 -3.87 -6.03
N LEU A 38 21.87 -2.76 -6.76
CA LEU A 38 22.54 -2.66 -8.05
C LEU A 38 24.08 -2.54 -7.87
N PRO A 39 24.89 -3.27 -8.65
CA PRO A 39 26.34 -3.21 -8.59
C PRO A 39 26.88 -1.81 -9.00
N PRO A 40 28.08 -1.39 -8.56
CA PRO A 40 29.08 -2.10 -7.76
C PRO A 40 29.12 -1.52 -6.33
N ARG A 41 28.46 -2.15 -5.36
CA ARG A 41 28.53 -1.72 -3.96
C ARG A 41 29.08 -2.84 -3.09
N GLU A 42 30.14 -2.50 -2.35
CA GLU A 42 30.72 -3.32 -1.30
C GLU A 42 29.73 -3.30 -0.11
N ASP A 43 29.02 -4.42 0.09
CA ASP A 43 28.11 -4.73 1.20
C ASP A 43 26.91 -3.77 1.51
N PRO A 44 25.91 -3.66 0.61
CA PRO A 44 24.64 -2.99 0.89
C PRO A 44 23.65 -3.80 1.76
N TRP A 45 24.07 -4.95 2.31
CA TRP A 45 23.17 -5.98 2.85
C TRP A 45 22.28 -5.53 4.03
N PRO A 46 22.79 -4.85 5.08
CA PRO A 46 21.94 -4.42 6.19
C PRO A 46 21.03 -3.25 5.81
N ALA A 47 21.53 -2.28 5.03
CA ALA A 47 20.76 -1.10 4.65
C ALA A 47 19.58 -1.45 3.72
N ALA A 48 19.81 -2.28 2.70
CA ALA A 48 18.76 -2.72 1.79
C ALA A 48 17.66 -3.48 2.54
N THR A 49 18.04 -4.34 3.49
CA THR A 49 17.10 -5.12 4.28
C THR A 49 16.25 -4.24 5.20
N ILE A 50 16.87 -3.27 5.89
CA ILE A 50 16.15 -2.30 6.73
C ILE A 50 15.15 -1.48 5.90
N LEU A 51 15.57 -0.98 4.72
CA LEU A 51 14.71 -0.21 3.83
C LEU A 51 13.51 -1.02 3.34
N LEU A 52 13.73 -2.28 2.96
CA LEU A 52 12.65 -3.16 2.51
C LEU A 52 11.70 -3.52 3.66
N LEU A 53 12.21 -3.76 4.88
CA LEU A 53 11.38 -4.02 6.05
C LEU A 53 10.55 -2.79 6.41
N ALA A 54 11.15 -1.60 6.42
CA ALA A 54 10.45 -0.33 6.63
C ALA A 54 9.39 -0.11 5.55
N ALA A 55 9.69 -0.41 4.29
CA ALA A 55 8.73 -0.33 3.19
C ALA A 55 7.54 -1.27 3.38
N VAL A 56 7.76 -2.50 3.83
CA VAL A 56 6.67 -3.45 4.13
C VAL A 56 5.80 -2.94 5.26
N VAL A 57 6.40 -2.50 6.38
CA VAL A 57 5.64 -1.99 7.53
C VAL A 57 4.82 -0.75 7.16
N ALA A 58 5.45 0.25 6.54
CA ALA A 58 4.76 1.45 6.08
C ALA A 58 3.70 1.12 5.02
N GLY A 59 4.01 0.15 4.14
CA GLY A 59 3.14 -0.35 3.08
C GLY A 59 1.84 -0.95 3.62
N LEU A 60 1.93 -1.74 4.70
CA LEU A 60 0.79 -2.35 5.39
C LEU A 60 -0.01 -1.34 6.23
N LEU A 61 0.66 -0.35 6.83
CA LEU A 61 -0.02 0.68 7.63
C LEU A 61 -0.79 1.69 6.76
N ALA A 62 -0.23 2.11 5.62
CA ALA A 62 -0.88 3.07 4.72
C ALA A 62 -2.36 2.76 4.39
N PRO A 63 -2.75 1.53 3.97
CA PRO A 63 -4.14 1.21 3.70
C PRO A 63 -5.02 1.22 4.96
N VAL A 64 -4.48 0.97 6.17
CA VAL A 64 -5.25 1.08 7.42
C VAL A 64 -5.68 2.52 7.64
N PHE A 65 -4.74 3.47 7.51
CA PHE A 65 -5.00 4.90 7.66
C PHE A 65 -5.95 5.42 6.57
N LEU A 66 -5.76 5.00 5.31
CA LEU A 66 -6.63 5.37 4.20
C LEU A 66 -8.05 4.79 4.35
N ARG A 67 -8.17 3.50 4.70
CA ARG A 67 -9.48 2.86 4.94
C ARG A 67 -10.21 3.50 6.11
N ARG A 68 -9.49 3.94 7.15
CA ARG A 68 -10.07 4.69 8.26
C ARG A 68 -10.66 6.01 7.77
N ALA A 69 -9.93 6.77 6.95
CA ALA A 69 -10.45 7.99 6.33
C ALA A 69 -11.70 7.74 5.45
N TRP A 70 -11.74 6.60 4.74
CA TRP A 70 -12.86 6.20 3.87
C TRP A 70 -14.06 5.59 4.60
N SER A 71 -13.93 5.29 5.89
CA SER A 71 -15.03 4.73 6.70
C SER A 71 -15.99 5.79 7.24
N VAL A 72 -15.68 7.07 7.05
CA VAL A 72 -16.52 8.17 7.54
C VAL A 72 -17.78 8.31 6.67
N PRO A 73 -18.98 8.40 7.28
CA PRO A 73 -20.23 8.63 6.55
C PRO A 73 -20.13 9.88 5.64
N GLY A 74 -20.63 9.77 4.41
CA GLY A 74 -20.54 10.83 3.38
C GLY A 74 -19.27 10.78 2.53
N VAL A 75 -18.28 9.96 2.90
CA VAL A 75 -17.07 9.70 2.09
C VAL A 75 -17.10 8.31 1.44
N SER A 76 -17.79 7.35 2.06
CA SER A 76 -17.82 5.94 1.65
C SER A 76 -18.33 5.72 0.23
N ASP A 77 -19.23 6.58 -0.23
CA ASP A 77 -19.97 6.40 -1.48
C ASP A 77 -19.33 7.16 -2.65
N ASP A 78 -18.23 7.89 -2.41
CA ASP A 78 -17.49 8.59 -3.45
C ASP A 78 -16.87 7.57 -4.44
N PRO A 79 -17.13 7.68 -5.76
CA PRO A 79 -16.63 6.73 -6.75
C PRO A 79 -15.09 6.66 -6.83
N ALA A 80 -14.37 7.70 -6.41
CA ALA A 80 -12.92 7.65 -6.27
C ALA A 80 -12.49 6.77 -5.09
N VAL A 81 -13.21 6.87 -3.96
CA VAL A 81 -12.97 6.09 -2.75
C VAL A 81 -13.29 4.60 -2.97
N VAL A 82 -14.41 4.30 -3.62
CA VAL A 82 -14.79 2.92 -3.98
C VAL A 82 -13.72 2.28 -4.86
N ARG A 83 -13.24 3.00 -5.90
CA ARG A 83 -12.15 2.50 -6.77
C ARG A 83 -10.85 2.32 -5.99
N ALA A 84 -10.45 3.28 -5.17
CA ALA A 84 -9.24 3.15 -4.35
C ALA A 84 -9.32 1.97 -3.37
N ARG A 85 -10.50 1.72 -2.79
CA ARG A 85 -10.75 0.55 -1.93
C ARG A 85 -10.61 -0.76 -2.71
N ALA A 86 -11.18 -0.86 -3.92
CA ALA A 86 -11.05 -2.04 -4.76
C ALA A 86 -9.58 -2.36 -5.11
N TRP A 87 -8.77 -1.34 -5.40
CA TRP A 87 -7.33 -1.49 -5.61
C TRP A 87 -6.59 -1.91 -4.33
N SER A 88 -6.99 -1.38 -3.17
CA SER A 88 -6.47 -1.81 -1.87
C SER A 88 -6.78 -3.28 -1.57
N GLU A 89 -8.00 -3.73 -1.84
CA GLU A 89 -8.41 -5.14 -1.67
C GLU A 89 -7.65 -6.06 -2.61
N THR A 90 -7.47 -5.65 -3.86
CA THR A 90 -6.65 -6.38 -4.83
C THR A 90 -5.20 -6.51 -4.35
N ALA A 91 -4.60 -5.42 -3.86
CA ALA A 91 -3.25 -5.45 -3.32
C ALA A 91 -3.13 -6.42 -2.12
N ILE A 92 -4.07 -6.37 -1.17
CA ILE A 92 -4.10 -7.30 -0.02
C ILE A 92 -4.28 -8.74 -0.49
N ALA A 93 -5.21 -9.00 -1.41
CA ALA A 93 -5.45 -10.34 -1.94
C ALA A 93 -4.19 -10.91 -2.62
N VAL A 94 -3.54 -10.13 -3.48
CA VAL A 94 -2.30 -10.54 -4.16
C VAL A 94 -1.18 -10.79 -3.15
N TYR A 95 -1.05 -9.95 -2.12
CA TYR A 95 -0.08 -10.17 -1.04
C TYR A 95 -0.34 -11.50 -0.31
N CYS A 96 -1.58 -11.75 0.11
CA CYS A 96 -1.98 -13.00 0.77
C CYS A 96 -1.72 -14.22 -0.13
N VAL A 97 -2.10 -14.14 -1.40
CA VAL A 97 -1.83 -15.21 -2.39
C VAL A 97 -0.33 -15.45 -2.52
N GLY A 98 0.48 -14.40 -2.58
CA GLY A 98 1.95 -14.53 -2.63
C GLY A 98 2.54 -15.19 -1.39
N VAL A 99 2.05 -14.85 -0.19
CA VAL A 99 2.48 -15.48 1.07
C VAL A 99 2.09 -16.96 1.10
N VAL A 100 0.85 -17.29 0.76
CA VAL A 100 0.35 -18.66 0.71
C VAL A 100 1.10 -19.48 -0.34
N PHE A 101 1.29 -18.93 -1.54
CA PHE A 101 2.05 -19.58 -2.61
C PHE A 101 3.50 -19.84 -2.20
N ARG A 102 4.15 -18.88 -1.52
CA ARG A 102 5.51 -19.09 -0.99
C ARG A 102 5.54 -20.24 0.02
N PHE A 103 4.62 -20.22 0.98
CA PHE A 103 4.57 -21.23 2.04
C PHE A 103 4.29 -22.64 1.47
N ILE A 104 3.26 -22.77 0.62
CA ILE A 104 2.89 -24.06 0.02
C ILE A 104 3.98 -24.53 -0.96
N GLY A 105 4.44 -23.63 -1.84
CA GLY A 105 5.42 -23.98 -2.86
C GLY A 105 6.75 -24.41 -2.25
N GLN A 106 7.33 -23.61 -1.35
CA GLN A 106 8.67 -23.91 -0.82
C GLN A 106 8.66 -24.87 0.35
N GLU A 107 7.80 -24.64 1.35
CA GLU A 107 7.87 -25.39 2.61
C GLU A 107 7.18 -26.75 2.52
N LEU A 108 6.09 -26.85 1.74
CA LEU A 108 5.33 -28.10 1.61
C LEU A 108 5.74 -28.94 0.40
N LEU A 109 6.01 -28.31 -0.74
CA LEU A 109 6.22 -29.01 -2.01
C LEU A 109 7.69 -29.05 -2.47
N GLY A 110 8.59 -28.30 -1.81
CA GLY A 110 9.98 -28.16 -2.26
C GLY A 110 10.10 -27.65 -3.71
N ALA A 111 9.12 -26.88 -4.15
CA ALA A 111 9.04 -26.37 -5.50
C ALA A 111 10.02 -25.21 -5.69
N ASP A 112 11.06 -25.49 -6.48
CA ASP A 112 12.04 -24.50 -6.93
C ASP A 112 12.15 -24.49 -8.47
N GLY A 113 12.80 -23.46 -9.01
CA GLY A 113 13.07 -23.32 -10.45
C GLY A 113 12.39 -22.11 -11.09
N ALA A 114 12.73 -21.89 -12.36
CA ALA A 114 12.42 -20.64 -13.08
C ALA A 114 10.92 -20.30 -13.14
N TRP A 115 10.03 -21.30 -13.15
CA TRP A 115 8.59 -21.04 -13.18
C TRP A 115 8.08 -20.41 -11.87
N VAL A 116 8.64 -20.79 -10.72
CA VAL A 116 8.30 -20.22 -9.40
C VAL A 116 8.72 -18.75 -9.37
N ASP A 117 9.89 -18.43 -9.92
CA ASP A 117 10.38 -17.06 -10.02
C ASP A 117 9.50 -16.20 -10.93
N VAL A 118 9.03 -16.75 -12.05
CA VAL A 118 8.07 -16.07 -12.93
C VAL A 118 6.76 -15.78 -12.19
N VAL A 119 6.18 -16.77 -11.49
CA VAL A 119 4.95 -16.56 -10.71
C VAL A 119 5.14 -15.49 -9.63
N ARG A 120 6.27 -15.52 -8.91
CA ARG A 120 6.61 -14.49 -7.91
C ARG A 120 6.76 -13.12 -8.52
N ALA A 121 7.42 -13.01 -9.67
CA ALA A 121 7.58 -11.76 -10.37
C ALA A 121 6.22 -11.19 -10.82
N LEU A 122 5.33 -12.05 -11.32
CA LEU A 122 3.98 -11.64 -11.71
C LEU A 122 3.15 -11.18 -10.51
N LEU A 123 3.16 -11.93 -9.40
CA LEU A 123 2.46 -11.55 -8.17
C LEU A 123 3.03 -10.26 -7.57
N GLY A 124 4.36 -10.12 -7.53
CA GLY A 124 5.03 -8.90 -7.07
C GLY A 124 4.69 -7.69 -7.94
N THR A 125 4.62 -7.87 -9.27
CA THR A 125 4.22 -6.80 -10.20
C THR A 125 2.76 -6.43 -10.01
N ALA A 126 1.86 -7.40 -9.92
CA ALA A 126 0.43 -7.17 -9.68
C ALA A 126 0.20 -6.43 -8.34
N LEU A 127 0.95 -6.80 -7.29
CA LEU A 127 0.93 -6.13 -6.00
C LEU A 127 1.39 -4.68 -6.13
N ALA A 128 2.54 -4.44 -6.77
CA ALA A 128 3.09 -3.09 -6.94
C ALA A 128 2.16 -2.19 -7.75
N VAL A 129 1.64 -2.67 -8.88
CA VAL A 129 0.66 -1.95 -9.71
C VAL A 129 -0.59 -1.65 -8.91
N SER A 130 -1.11 -2.62 -8.15
CA SER A 130 -2.33 -2.43 -7.38
C SER A 130 -2.17 -1.41 -6.26
N TYR A 131 -1.04 -1.49 -5.57
CA TYR A 131 -0.69 -0.58 -4.49
C TYR A 131 -0.45 0.85 -4.98
N VAL A 132 0.33 1.02 -6.05
CA VAL A 132 0.58 2.33 -6.65
C VAL A 132 -0.70 2.89 -7.26
N GLY A 133 -1.51 2.07 -7.93
CA GLY A 133 -2.82 2.45 -8.46
C GLY A 133 -3.75 3.00 -7.38
N MET A 134 -3.82 2.32 -6.23
CA MET A 134 -4.53 2.82 -5.04
C MET A 134 -4.02 4.21 -4.62
N LEU A 135 -2.71 4.40 -4.48
CA LEU A 135 -2.12 5.68 -4.06
C LEU A 135 -2.37 6.80 -5.06
N VAL A 136 -2.24 6.52 -6.35
CA VAL A 136 -2.50 7.48 -7.43
C VAL A 136 -3.96 7.93 -7.41
N LEU A 137 -4.91 7.02 -7.17
CA LEU A 137 -6.33 7.37 -7.04
C LEU A 137 -6.64 8.12 -5.74
N ALA A 138 -5.95 7.80 -4.65
CA ALA A 138 -6.15 8.45 -3.35
C ALA A 138 -5.52 9.86 -3.28
N THR A 139 -4.50 10.15 -4.08
CA THR A 139 -3.75 11.42 -4.08
C THR A 139 -4.56 12.64 -4.53
N PRO A 140 -5.37 12.60 -5.61
CA PRO A 140 -6.21 13.72 -6.02
C PRO A 140 -7.49 13.83 -5.19
N TRP A 141 -7.94 12.73 -4.56
CA TRP A 141 -9.16 12.74 -3.76
C TRP A 141 -9.05 13.74 -2.59
N ARG A 142 -10.04 14.62 -2.44
CA ARG A 142 -10.15 15.55 -1.31
C ARG A 142 -11.52 15.35 -0.68
N PRO A 143 -11.61 15.25 0.66
CA PRO A 143 -12.90 15.27 1.32
C PRO A 143 -13.59 16.60 1.01
N ALA A 144 -14.82 16.54 0.51
CA ALA A 144 -15.61 17.75 0.32
C ALA A 144 -15.75 18.46 1.68
N PRO A 145 -15.59 19.79 1.74
CA PRO A 145 -15.91 20.51 2.97
C PRO A 145 -17.36 20.19 3.33
N ALA A 146 -17.63 19.92 4.62
CA ALA A 146 -18.92 19.50 5.18
C ALA A 146 -20.05 20.56 5.07
N ALA A 147 -20.03 21.39 4.02
CA ALA A 147 -20.85 22.57 3.84
C ALA A 147 -21.95 22.42 2.77
N GLN A 148 -22.24 21.21 2.29
CA GLN A 148 -23.28 21.00 1.25
C GLN A 148 -24.13 19.72 1.46
N LEU A 149 -24.41 19.35 2.71
CA LEU A 149 -25.55 18.50 3.06
C LEU A 149 -26.36 19.19 4.17
#